data_AF-A0A5R8N0H7-F1
#
_entry.id   AF-A0A5R8N0H7-F1
#
_cell.length_a   1.000
_cell.length_b   1.000
_cell.length_c   1.000
_cell.angle_alpha   90.00
_cell.angle_beta   90.00
_cell.angle_gamma   90.00
#
_symmetry.space_group_name_H-M   'P 1'
#
loop_
_entity.id
_entity.type
_entity.pdbx_description
1 polymer ?
#
loop_
_entity_poly.entity_id
_entity_poly.type
_entity_poly.pdbx_seq_one_letter_code
_entity_poly.pdbx_strand_id
1 'polypeptide(L)'
;MADTAAPSGRGLLAAAAGCALAVPVAVWWLVGDLSAEVPPGTTLDHLISPPGFGPWAERAVGVGALVVAGVTAALLVRASRRRRFDRRWWAALIPVLLAGAVVGAGWRVVTAGTVGANIGAGLTIMLGGALVVLLLLWAAGWSARLLLARRTVR
;
A
#
# COMPACT_ATOMS: atom_id res chain seq x y z
N MET A 1 3.47 15.46 -33.32
CA MET A 1 4.48 15.84 -32.29
C MET A 1 3.72 16.33 -31.07
N ALA A 2 3.51 15.46 -30.07
CA ALA A 2 2.90 15.86 -28.80
C ALA A 2 4.01 16.05 -27.77
N ASP A 3 4.22 17.28 -27.37
CA ASP A 3 5.21 17.67 -26.37
C ASP A 3 4.69 17.23 -24.99
N THR A 4 4.97 15.98 -24.62
CA THR A 4 4.65 15.49 -23.27
C THR A 4 5.64 16.15 -22.31
N ALA A 5 5.25 17.32 -21.80
CA ALA A 5 5.97 18.08 -20.80
C ALA A 5 6.58 17.13 -19.76
N ALA A 6 7.87 17.27 -19.51
CA ALA A 6 8.53 16.47 -18.49
C ALA A 6 7.80 16.65 -17.15
N PRO A 7 7.45 15.56 -16.43
CA PRO A 7 6.82 15.72 -15.13
C PRO A 7 7.77 16.53 -14.25
N SER A 8 7.28 17.67 -13.78
CA SER A 8 8.00 18.53 -12.84
C SER A 8 8.27 17.75 -11.54
N GLY A 9 9.20 18.23 -10.71
CA GLY A 9 9.49 17.59 -9.41
C GLY A 9 8.23 17.40 -8.56
N ARG A 10 7.25 18.30 -8.67
CA ARG A 10 5.92 18.20 -8.03
C ARG A 10 5.08 17.03 -8.58
N GLY A 11 5.12 16.79 -9.89
CA GLY A 11 4.43 15.66 -10.52
C GLY A 11 4.97 14.31 -10.08
N LEU A 12 6.29 14.18 -9.87
CA LEU A 12 6.89 12.95 -9.35
C LEU A 12 6.54 12.69 -7.88
N LEU A 13 6.46 13.75 -7.07
CA LEU A 13 6.00 13.64 -5.68
C LEU A 13 4.53 13.22 -5.61
N ALA A 14 3.67 13.82 -6.44
CA ALA A 14 2.27 13.43 -6.54
C ALA A 14 2.12 11.96 -6.97
N ALA A 15 2.94 11.49 -7.92
CA ALA A 15 2.94 10.08 -8.32
C ALA A 15 3.41 9.17 -7.18
N ALA A 16 4.47 9.53 -6.45
CA ALA A 16 4.94 8.75 -5.30
C ALA A 16 3.88 8.67 -4.18
N ALA A 17 3.24 9.79 -3.85
CA ALA A 17 2.16 9.84 -2.86
C ALA A 17 0.94 9.04 -3.32
N GLY A 18 0.52 9.21 -4.58
CA GLY A 18 -0.58 8.45 -5.17
C GLY A 18 -0.34 6.94 -5.11
N CYS A 19 0.88 6.50 -5.42
CA CYS A 19 1.27 5.09 -5.31
C CYS A 19 1.22 4.61 -3.85
N ALA A 20 1.83 5.36 -2.92
CA ALA A 20 1.89 5.00 -1.51
C ALA A 20 0.50 4.90 -0.85
N LEU A 21 -0.44 5.76 -1.23
CA LEU A 21 -1.80 5.75 -0.70
C LEU A 21 -2.71 4.72 -1.39
N ALA A 22 -2.52 4.47 -2.68
CA ALA A 22 -3.36 3.56 -3.44
C ALA A 22 -3.00 2.08 -3.21
N VAL A 23 -1.73 1.75 -2.99
CA VAL A 23 -1.28 0.36 -2.78
C VAL A 23 -1.99 -0.36 -1.62
N PRO A 24 -2.11 0.18 -0.39
CA PRO A 24 -2.82 -0.51 0.68
C PRO A 24 -4.27 -0.83 0.32
N VAL A 25 -4.96 0.11 -0.33
CA VAL A 25 -6.36 -0.07 -0.75
C VAL A 25 -6.48 -1.07 -1.89
N ALA A 26 -5.58 -1.01 -2.87
CA ALA A 26 -5.55 -1.96 -3.99
C ALA A 26 -5.27 -3.38 -3.49
N VAL A 27 -4.30 -3.56 -2.59
CA VAL A 27 -3.99 -4.87 -2.00
C VAL A 27 -5.14 -5.38 -1.14
N TRP A 28 -5.73 -4.53 -0.30
CA TRP A 28 -6.94 -4.89 0.47
C TRP A 28 -8.06 -5.41 -0.44
N TRP A 29 -8.32 -4.74 -1.56
CA TRP A 29 -9.36 -5.15 -2.49
C TRP A 29 -9.01 -6.45 -3.23
N LEU A 30 -7.76 -6.59 -3.69
CA LEU A 30 -7.28 -7.78 -4.40
C LEU A 30 -7.26 -9.04 -3.52
N VAL A 31 -6.95 -8.90 -2.22
CA VAL A 31 -7.00 -10.01 -1.27
C VAL A 31 -8.43 -10.49 -1.07
N GLY A 32 -9.40 -9.58 -1.09
CA GLY A 32 -10.81 -9.92 -0.95
C GLY A 32 -11.20 -10.38 0.46
N ASP A 33 -12.45 -10.79 0.63
CA ASP A 33 -12.94 -11.34 1.89
C ASP A 33 -12.27 -12.69 2.16
N LEU A 34 -11.79 -12.87 3.39
CA LEU A 34 -11.13 -14.07 3.88
C LEU A 34 -11.97 -14.80 4.95
N SER A 35 -13.23 -14.40 5.11
CA SER A 35 -14.14 -15.01 6.07
C SER A 35 -14.38 -16.50 5.75
N ALA A 36 -14.57 -17.30 6.80
CA ALA A 36 -14.82 -18.72 6.68
C ALA A 36 -16.15 -19.00 5.97
N GLU A 37 -16.15 -19.95 5.03
CA GLU A 37 -17.37 -20.47 4.42
C GLU A 37 -18.05 -21.42 5.39
N VAL A 38 -19.17 -20.99 5.95
CA VAL A 38 -19.95 -21.75 6.95
C VAL A 38 -21.40 -21.91 6.53
N PRO A 39 -22.11 -22.97 7.00
CA PRO A 39 -23.52 -23.17 6.69
C PRO A 39 -24.39 -21.97 7.08
N PRO A 40 -25.48 -21.69 6.33
CA PRO A 40 -26.40 -20.61 6.63
C PRO A 40 -26.92 -20.70 8.08
N GLY A 41 -26.90 -19.57 8.80
CA GLY A 41 -27.30 -19.49 10.21
C GLY A 41 -26.17 -19.70 11.21
N THR A 42 -24.96 -20.05 10.76
CA THR A 42 -23.76 -20.04 11.61
C THR A 42 -23.27 -18.61 11.80
N THR A 43 -23.14 -18.16 13.04
CA THR A 43 -22.60 -16.84 13.37
C THR A 43 -21.07 -16.87 13.28
N LEU A 44 -20.48 -15.93 12.55
CA LEU A 44 -19.03 -15.74 12.49
C LEU A 44 -18.55 -14.78 13.58
N ASP A 45 -17.44 -15.14 14.21
CA ASP A 45 -16.73 -14.30 15.16
C ASP A 45 -15.78 -13.37 14.40
N HIS A 46 -15.85 -12.07 14.72
CA HIS A 46 -14.96 -11.06 14.15
C HIS A 46 -14.17 -10.40 15.26
N LEU A 47 -12.84 -10.27 15.07
CA LEU A 47 -12.02 -9.43 15.93
C LEU A 47 -12.36 -7.95 15.73
N ILE A 48 -12.52 -7.54 14.47
CA ILE A 48 -13.02 -6.24 14.05
C ILE A 48 -14.04 -6.47 12.94
N SER A 49 -15.26 -5.95 13.09
CA SER A 49 -16.27 -6.08 12.05
C SER A 49 -15.87 -5.30 10.79
N PRO A 50 -15.96 -5.90 9.58
CA PRO A 50 -15.67 -5.17 8.36
C PRO A 50 -16.70 -4.05 8.15
N PRO A 51 -16.28 -2.91 7.56
CA PRO A 51 -17.20 -1.84 7.22
C PRO A 51 -18.24 -2.34 6.20
N GLY A 52 -19.52 -2.05 6.46
CA GLY A 52 -20.65 -2.46 5.63
C GLY A 52 -20.77 -1.67 4.32
N PHE A 53 -19.77 -1.77 3.45
CA PHE A 53 -19.84 -1.16 2.12
C PHE A 53 -20.77 -1.95 1.21
N GLY A 54 -21.55 -1.24 0.39
CA GLY A 54 -22.26 -1.88 -0.71
C GLY A 54 -21.26 -2.49 -1.72
N PRO A 55 -21.59 -3.63 -2.38
CA PRO A 55 -20.66 -4.29 -3.31
C PRO A 55 -20.16 -3.39 -4.44
N TRP A 56 -21.01 -2.44 -4.87
CA TRP A 56 -20.66 -1.47 -5.91
C TRP A 56 -19.61 -0.46 -5.43
N ALA A 57 -19.68 -0.02 -4.16
CA ALA A 57 -18.78 0.97 -3.59
C ALA A 57 -17.39 0.35 -3.35
N GLU A 58 -17.35 -0.87 -2.80
CA GLU A 58 -16.11 -1.62 -2.63
C GLU A 58 -15.42 -1.85 -3.98
N ARG A 59 -16.17 -2.25 -5.01
CA ARG A 59 -15.63 -2.41 -6.37
C ARG A 59 -15.11 -1.11 -6.95
N ALA A 60 -15.85 0.00 -6.81
CA ALA A 60 -15.43 1.30 -7.32
C ALA A 60 -14.13 1.79 -6.65
N VAL A 61 -14.04 1.66 -5.33
CA VAL A 61 -12.83 2.03 -4.56
C VAL A 61 -11.65 1.13 -4.93
N GLY A 62 -11.88 -0.18 -5.01
CA GLY A 62 -10.86 -1.16 -5.38
C GLY A 62 -10.28 -0.95 -6.78
N VAL A 63 -11.16 -0.85 -7.78
CA VAL A 63 -10.75 -0.59 -9.18
C VAL A 63 -10.07 0.78 -9.28
N GLY A 64 -10.60 1.81 -8.63
CA GLY A 64 -10.01 3.14 -8.59
C GLY A 64 -8.59 3.12 -8.01
N ALA A 65 -8.40 2.46 -6.87
CA ALA A 65 -7.09 2.30 -6.24
C ALA A 65 -6.12 1.53 -7.14
N LEU A 66 -6.57 0.46 -7.78
CA LEU A 66 -5.73 -0.33 -8.70
C LEU A 66 -5.27 0.51 -9.90
N VAL A 67 -6.16 1.29 -10.50
CA VAL A 67 -5.84 2.22 -11.59
C VAL A 67 -4.83 3.28 -11.13
N VAL A 68 -5.06 3.91 -9.97
CA VAL A 68 -4.14 4.93 -9.44
C VAL A 68 -2.77 4.32 -9.15
N ALA A 69 -2.70 3.16 -8.49
CA ALA A 69 -1.44 2.47 -8.21
C ALA A 69 -0.70 2.10 -9.51
N GLY A 70 -1.40 1.54 -10.49
CA GLY A 70 -0.82 1.16 -11.78
C GLY A 70 -0.28 2.37 -12.57
N VAL A 71 -1.08 3.44 -12.70
CA VAL A 71 -0.69 4.65 -13.43
C VAL A 71 0.49 5.34 -12.76
N THR A 72 0.43 5.54 -11.44
CA THR A 72 1.51 6.23 -10.71
C THR A 72 2.80 5.42 -10.68
N ALA A 73 2.72 4.09 -10.52
CA ALA A 73 3.88 3.21 -10.63
C ALA A 73 4.49 3.26 -12.04
N ALA A 74 3.68 3.22 -13.09
CA ALA A 74 4.15 3.32 -14.48
C ALA A 74 4.86 4.66 -14.73
N LEU A 75 4.32 5.76 -14.21
CA LEU A 75 4.95 7.08 -14.30
C LEU A 75 6.32 7.11 -13.59
N LEU A 76 6.42 6.56 -12.38
CA LEU A 76 7.67 6.52 -11.61
C LEU A 76 8.72 5.63 -12.27
N VAL A 77 8.33 4.47 -12.80
CA VAL A 77 9.20 3.57 -13.57
C VAL A 77 9.67 4.24 -14.85
N ARG A 78 8.77 4.88 -15.59
CA ARG A 78 9.12 5.65 -16.82
C ARG A 78 10.08 6.78 -16.51
N ALA A 79 9.84 7.54 -15.43
CA ALA A 79 10.72 8.61 -14.99
C ALA A 79 12.11 8.09 -14.58
N SER A 80 12.17 6.94 -13.91
CA SER A 80 13.42 6.26 -13.55
C SER A 80 14.22 5.82 -14.77
N ARG A 81 13.56 5.21 -15.76
CA ARG A 81 14.20 4.79 -17.03
C ARG A 81 14.72 5.99 -17.82
N ARG A 82 14.02 7.13 -17.77
CA ARG A 82 14.45 8.38 -18.42
C ARG A 82 15.44 9.20 -17.60
N ARG A 83 16.00 8.65 -16.50
CA ARG A 83 16.90 9.33 -15.55
C ARG A 83 16.37 10.66 -14.99
N ARG A 84 15.04 10.84 -14.99
CA ARG A 84 14.35 12.00 -14.39
C ARG A 84 14.01 11.78 -12.91
N PHE A 85 14.13 10.54 -12.44
CA PHE A 85 13.97 10.17 -11.04
C PHE A 85 15.28 9.53 -10.54
N ASP A 86 15.79 10.04 -9.42
CA ASP A 86 16.99 9.52 -8.79
C ASP A 86 16.69 8.12 -8.23
N ARG A 87 17.34 7.12 -8.83
CA ARG A 87 17.08 5.70 -8.57
C ARG A 87 17.31 5.31 -7.11
N ARG A 88 18.07 6.10 -6.35
CA ARG A 88 18.30 5.88 -4.91
C ARG A 88 17.02 6.03 -4.08
N TRP A 89 16.04 6.80 -4.55
CA TRP A 89 14.76 6.96 -3.85
C TRP A 89 13.89 5.69 -3.88
N TRP A 90 14.16 4.73 -4.77
CA TRP A 90 13.48 3.44 -4.74
C TRP A 90 13.74 2.65 -3.45
N ALA A 91 14.91 2.83 -2.82
CA ALA A 91 15.22 2.18 -1.55
C ALA A 91 14.43 2.77 -0.36
N ALA A 92 13.79 3.93 -0.53
CA ALA A 92 12.80 4.45 0.42
C ALA A 92 11.36 4.11 -0.01
N LEU A 93 11.06 4.22 -1.31
CA LEU A 93 9.71 4.02 -1.83
C LEU A 93 9.25 2.56 -1.75
N ILE A 94 10.09 1.59 -2.15
CA ILE A 94 9.71 0.16 -2.14
C ILE A 94 9.26 -0.29 -0.73
N PRO A 95 10.02 0.00 0.35
CA PRO A 95 9.57 -0.33 1.70
C PRO A 95 8.23 0.30 2.10
N VAL A 96 7.95 1.54 1.69
CA VAL A 96 6.65 2.17 1.94
C VAL A 96 5.53 1.43 1.20
N LEU A 97 5.74 1.04 -0.05
CA LEU A 97 4.74 0.28 -0.80
C LEU A 97 4.52 -1.12 -0.20
N LEU A 98 5.59 -1.78 0.26
CA LEU A 98 5.49 -3.07 0.96
C LEU A 98 4.77 -2.93 2.29
N ALA A 99 5.04 -1.87 3.06
CA ALA A 99 4.33 -1.58 4.30
C ALA A 99 2.83 -1.39 4.02
N GLY A 100 2.48 -0.60 3.00
CA GLY A 100 1.10 -0.45 2.55
C GLY A 100 0.46 -1.78 2.15
N ALA A 101 1.16 -2.63 1.41
CA ALA A 101 0.66 -3.95 1.03
C ALA A 101 0.39 -4.85 2.24
N VAL A 102 1.32 -4.89 3.21
CA VAL A 102 1.13 -5.65 4.47
C VAL A 102 -0.06 -5.12 5.26
N VAL A 103 -0.24 -3.80 5.33
CA VAL A 103 -1.41 -3.19 5.99
C VAL A 103 -2.71 -3.58 5.29
N GLY A 104 -2.76 -3.47 3.95
CA GLY A 104 -3.94 -3.81 3.16
C GLY A 104 -4.34 -5.28 3.29
N ALA A 105 -3.38 -6.18 3.17
CA ALA A 105 -3.60 -7.62 3.35
C ALA A 105 -3.96 -7.95 4.80
N GLY A 106 -3.22 -7.38 5.76
CA GLY A 106 -3.45 -7.59 7.18
C GLY A 106 -4.84 -7.15 7.64
N TRP A 107 -5.37 -6.07 7.05
CA TRP A 107 -6.74 -5.63 7.33
C TRP A 107 -7.78 -6.71 6.97
N ARG A 108 -7.61 -7.43 5.85
CA ARG A 108 -8.49 -8.56 5.50
C ARG A 108 -8.39 -9.70 6.49
N VAL A 109 -7.19 -10.01 6.97
CA VAL A 109 -7.00 -11.06 7.99
C VAL A 109 -7.67 -10.67 9.31
N VAL A 110 -7.50 -9.42 9.74
CA VAL A 110 -8.05 -8.92 11.01
C VAL A 110 -9.57 -8.80 10.99
N THR A 111 -10.15 -8.51 9.82
CA THR A 111 -11.61 -8.38 9.66
C THR A 111 -12.32 -9.67 9.21
N ALA A 112 -11.57 -10.71 8.86
CA ALA A 112 -12.12 -12.00 8.48
C ALA A 112 -12.99 -12.58 9.60
N GLY A 113 -14.17 -13.06 9.22
CA GLY A 113 -15.05 -13.82 10.11
C GLY A 113 -14.53 -15.25 10.25
N THR A 114 -14.31 -15.69 11.49
CA THR A 114 -13.85 -17.06 11.79
C THR A 114 -14.83 -17.76 12.70
N VAL A 115 -14.73 -19.09 12.80
CA VAL A 115 -15.39 -19.84 13.88
C VAL A 115 -14.40 -19.92 15.04
N GLY A 116 -14.68 -19.19 16.12
CA GLY A 116 -13.75 -19.06 17.24
C GLY A 116 -12.63 -18.05 17.00
N ALA A 117 -11.49 -18.25 17.67
CA ALA A 117 -10.41 -17.26 17.72
C ALA A 117 -9.63 -17.13 16.41
N ASN A 118 -9.54 -15.90 15.91
CA ASN A 118 -8.73 -15.57 14.73
C ASN A 118 -7.23 -15.46 15.08
N ILE A 119 -6.53 -16.60 15.10
CA ILE A 119 -5.07 -16.67 15.32
C ILE A 119 -4.30 -15.88 14.26
N GLY A 120 -4.80 -15.86 13.02
CA GLY A 120 -4.22 -15.10 11.91
C GLY A 120 -4.16 -13.60 12.21
N ALA A 121 -5.19 -13.05 12.85
CA ALA A 121 -5.22 -11.65 13.25
C ALA A 121 -4.15 -11.34 14.30
N GLY A 122 -3.98 -12.22 15.30
CA GLY A 122 -2.93 -12.09 16.31
C GLY A 122 -1.52 -12.07 15.70
N LEU A 123 -1.23 -13.01 14.80
CA LEU A 123 0.05 -13.06 14.08
C LEU A 123 0.26 -11.84 13.16
N THR A 124 -0.81 -11.39 12.50
CA THR A 124 -0.78 -10.20 11.63
C THR A 124 -0.43 -8.94 12.43
N ILE A 125 -1.01 -8.77 13.62
CA ILE A 125 -0.72 -7.62 14.47
C ILE A 125 0.71 -7.68 14.98
N MET A 126 1.15 -8.82 15.54
CA MET A 126 2.48 -8.94 16.13
C MET A 126 3.60 -8.87 15.08
N LEU A 127 3.55 -9.76 14.08
CA LEU A 127 4.62 -9.88 13.08
C LEU A 127 4.45 -8.87 11.94
N GLY A 128 3.22 -8.71 11.43
CA GLY A 128 2.93 -7.75 10.37
C GLY A 128 3.11 -6.31 10.85
N GLY A 129 2.65 -5.97 12.06
CA GLY A 129 2.89 -4.66 12.67
C GLY A 129 4.38 -4.36 12.87
N ALA A 130 5.15 -5.30 13.43
CA ALA A 130 6.59 -5.14 13.57
C ALA A 130 7.29 -4.95 12.22
N LEU A 131 6.90 -5.74 11.20
CA LEU A 131 7.43 -5.62 9.85
C LEU A 131 7.12 -4.24 9.23
N VAL A 132 5.89 -3.74 9.38
CA VAL A 132 5.49 -2.40 8.91
C VAL A 132 6.36 -1.33 9.57
N VAL A 133 6.56 -1.39 10.89
CA VAL A 133 7.42 -0.44 11.60
C VAL A 133 8.85 -0.48 11.06
N LEU A 134 9.44 -1.66 10.88
CA LEU A 134 10.78 -1.80 10.33
C LEU A 134 10.90 -1.21 8.92
N LEU A 135 9.93 -1.48 8.04
CA LEU A 135 9.90 -0.95 6.67
C LEU A 135 9.78 0.58 6.65
N LEU A 136 8.96 1.17 7.52
CA LEU A 136 8.79 2.61 7.63
C LEU A 136 10.02 3.30 8.22
N LEU A 137 10.63 2.71 9.26
CA LEU A 137 11.90 3.20 9.83
C LEU A 137 13.02 3.17 8.80
N TRP A 138 13.12 2.09 8.02
CA TRP A 138 14.07 2.00 6.92
C TRP A 138 13.83 3.11 5.88
N ALA A 139 12.58 3.28 5.44
CA ALA A 139 12.23 4.30 4.44
C ALA A 139 12.55 5.72 4.94
N ALA A 140 12.24 6.01 6.21
CA ALA A 140 12.54 7.28 6.84
C ALA A 140 14.04 7.53 6.96
N GLY A 141 14.80 6.53 7.46
CA GLY A 141 16.25 6.61 7.60
C GLY A 141 16.96 6.81 6.26
N TRP A 142 16.52 6.09 5.22
CA TRP A 142 17.08 6.24 3.88
C TRP A 142 16.76 7.61 3.28
N SER A 143 15.51 8.08 3.44
CA SER A 143 15.10 9.42 3.00
C SER A 143 15.93 10.51 3.69
N ALA A 144 16.11 10.41 5.01
CA ALA A 144 16.94 11.33 5.79
C ALA A 144 18.39 11.33 5.29
N ARG A 145 18.99 10.15 5.07
CA ARG A 145 20.35 10.02 4.51
C ARG A 145 20.48 10.71 3.15
N LEU A 146 19.52 10.53 2.24
CA LEU A 146 19.54 11.18 0.92
C LEU A 146 19.36 12.70 1.01
N LEU A 147 18.51 13.18 1.92
CA LEU A 147 18.28 14.61 2.12
C LEU A 147 19.50 15.29 2.77
N LEU A 148 20.15 14.64 3.73
CA LEU A 148 21.36 15.14 4.39
C LEU A 148 22.55 15.19 3.43
N ALA A 149 22.76 14.14 2.63
CA ALA A 149 23.84 14.11 1.63
C ALA A 149 23.69 15.21 0.55
N ARG A 150 22.48 15.70 0.29
CA ARG A 150 22.23 16.82 -0.63
C ARG A 150 22.52 18.19 0.00
N ARG A 151 22.50 18.29 1.33
CA ARG A 151 22.82 19.54 2.06
C ARG A 151 24.31 19.78 2.18
N THR A 152 25.12 18.71 2.27
CA THR A 152 26.58 18.81 2.45
C THR A 152 27.36 19.08 1.16
N VAL A 153 26.71 19.00 0.00
CA VAL A 153 27.33 19.20 -1.33
C VAL A 153 27.00 20.60 -1.90
N ARG A 154 26.20 21.39 -1.19
CA ARG A 154 25.97 22.81 -1.49
C ARG A 154 26.93 23.66 -0.68
#